data_AF-A0A2C9M999-F1
#
_entry.id   AF-A0A2C9M999-F1
#
_cell.length_a   1.000
_cell.length_b   1.000
_cell.length_c   1.000
_cell.angle_alpha   90.00
_cell.angle_beta   90.00
_cell.angle_gamma   90.00
#
_symmetry.space_group_name_H-M   'P 1'
#
loop_
_entity.id
_entity.type
_entity.pdbx_description
1 polymer ?
#
loop_
_entity_poly.entity_id
_entity_poly.type
_entity_poly.pdbx_seq_one_letter_code
_entity_poly.pdbx_strand_id
1 'polypeptide(L)'
;MCDTKTDSGGWILFQRRINGKVDFYRGWQEYRDGFGDYNIGEFYLGNENIFKLTSTGQYDLRIDLEVNNTKYFAQYKDFKVLSETEKYKLKIGTYSGNAGDSLSDHNNMYFSTFDRDNDVTSHYNCAEYYSGAWWYKDCYRSNLNGRWGSTSS
;
A
#
# COMPACT_ATOMS: atom_id res chain seq x y z
N MET A 1 13.00 -8.73 -1.42
CA MET A 1 13.22 -9.29 -0.07
C MET A 1 12.13 -10.30 0.21
N CYS A 2 12.43 -11.43 0.85
CA CYS A 2 11.49 -12.53 1.02
C CYS A 2 11.20 -12.79 2.52
N ASP A 3 9.93 -12.87 2.92
CA ASP A 3 9.52 -13.49 4.17
C ASP A 3 9.42 -15.00 3.94
N THR A 4 10.26 -15.75 4.64
CA THR A 4 10.35 -17.20 4.54
C THR A 4 9.67 -17.92 5.72
N LYS A 5 9.02 -17.19 6.63
CA LYS A 5 8.46 -17.74 7.87
C LYS A 5 6.94 -17.61 7.96
N THR A 6 6.38 -16.46 7.55
CA THR A 6 4.94 -16.22 7.65
C THR A 6 4.20 -17.06 6.61
N ASP A 7 3.16 -17.79 7.04
CA ASP A 7 2.24 -18.55 6.17
C ASP A 7 2.99 -19.44 5.15
N SER A 8 3.85 -20.34 5.66
CA SER A 8 4.74 -21.22 4.87
C SER A 8 5.83 -20.52 4.05
N GLY A 9 5.95 -19.19 4.14
CA GLY A 9 6.99 -18.40 3.48
C GLY A 9 6.74 -18.17 1.99
N GLY A 10 7.69 -17.48 1.33
CA GLY A 10 7.62 -17.15 -0.10
C GLY A 10 7.02 -15.77 -0.41
N TRP A 11 6.82 -14.93 0.61
CA TRP A 11 6.24 -13.60 0.41
C TRP A 11 7.29 -12.58 0.04
N ILE A 12 7.04 -11.77 -0.97
CA ILE A 12 7.91 -10.62 -1.29
C ILE A 12 7.43 -9.42 -0.48
N LEU A 13 8.27 -8.91 0.43
CA LEU A 13 7.95 -7.66 1.13
C LEU A 13 8.16 -6.49 0.17
N PHE A 14 7.10 -5.72 -0.06
CA PHE A 14 7.17 -4.48 -0.84
C PHE A 14 6.88 -3.22 -0.01
N GLN A 15 6.34 -3.35 1.20
CA GLN A 15 6.09 -2.25 2.11
C GLN A 15 6.31 -2.72 3.55
N ARG A 16 6.90 -1.87 4.39
CA ARG A 16 7.01 -2.14 5.83
C ARG A 16 7.02 -0.84 6.63
N ARG A 17 6.25 -0.85 7.72
CA ARG A 17 6.16 0.23 8.71
C ARG A 17 6.37 -0.35 10.11
N ILE A 18 7.25 0.22 10.93
CA ILE A 18 7.59 -0.32 12.25
C ILE A 18 7.92 0.74 13.32
N ASN A 19 8.36 1.94 12.93
CA ASN A 19 8.89 2.91 13.90
C ASN A 19 8.75 4.38 13.49
N GLY A 20 8.30 4.68 12.27
CA GLY A 20 8.10 6.04 11.78
C GLY A 20 9.38 6.81 11.49
N LYS A 21 10.53 6.13 11.31
CA LYS A 21 11.80 6.77 10.94
C LYS A 21 11.85 7.19 9.47
N VAL A 22 11.03 6.58 8.62
CA VAL A 22 10.90 6.95 7.21
C VAL A 22 9.62 7.74 7.04
N ASP A 23 9.76 8.93 6.45
CA ASP A 23 8.61 9.72 6.02
C ASP A 23 7.97 9.09 4.77
N PHE A 24 6.68 8.82 4.84
CA PHE A 24 5.87 8.26 3.74
C PHE A 24 5.03 9.34 3.04
N TYR A 25 5.06 10.59 3.50
CA TYR A 25 4.47 11.71 2.77
C TYR A 25 5.40 12.16 1.64
N ARG A 26 5.37 11.40 0.54
CA ARG A 26 6.32 11.49 -0.59
C ARG A 26 5.60 11.75 -1.91
N GLY A 27 6.34 12.32 -2.87
CA GLY A 27 5.81 12.66 -4.19
C GLY A 27 5.71 11.45 -5.13
N TRP A 28 5.15 11.66 -6.32
CA TRP A 28 4.91 10.61 -7.31
C TRP A 28 6.19 9.89 -7.71
N GLN A 29 7.26 10.65 -7.99
CA GLN A 29 8.53 10.06 -8.43
C GLN A 29 9.13 9.14 -7.36
N GLU A 30 9.07 9.53 -6.09
CA GLU A 30 9.59 8.70 -4.99
C GLU A 30 8.74 7.44 -4.80
N TYR A 31 7.40 7.54 -4.90
CA TYR A 31 6.53 6.37 -4.88
C TYR A 31 6.69 5.47 -6.10
N ARG A 32 7.06 6.03 -7.26
CA ARG A 32 7.40 5.26 -8.46
C ARG A 32 8.68 4.47 -8.26
N ASP A 33 9.74 5.14 -7.83
CA ASP A 33 11.10 4.62 -7.80
C ASP A 33 11.38 3.78 -6.54
N GLY A 34 10.66 4.05 -5.44
CA GLY A 34 10.84 3.43 -4.13
C GLY A 34 11.67 4.29 -3.18
N PHE A 35 11.51 4.06 -1.87
CA PHE A 35 12.20 4.82 -0.83
C PHE A 35 12.30 4.04 0.49
N GLY A 36 13.08 4.60 1.43
CA GLY A 36 13.42 3.95 2.69
C GLY A 36 14.56 2.96 2.54
N ASP A 37 14.86 2.25 3.61
CA ASP A 37 15.94 1.26 3.63
C ASP A 37 15.55 0.10 4.55
N TYR A 38 15.79 -1.12 4.08
CA TYR A 38 15.63 -2.31 4.89
C TYR A 38 16.46 -2.27 6.18
N ASN A 39 17.66 -1.70 6.15
CA ASN A 39 18.56 -1.64 7.30
C ASN A 39 17.95 -0.83 8.47
N ILE A 40 17.09 0.15 8.16
CA ILE A 40 16.35 0.94 9.15
C ILE A 40 14.94 0.38 9.44
N GLY A 41 14.52 -0.60 8.64
CA GLY A 41 13.35 -1.44 8.83
C GLY A 41 12.03 -0.91 8.24
N GLU A 42 12.05 0.25 7.59
CA GLU A 42 10.89 0.82 6.90
C GLU A 42 11.26 1.15 5.44
N PHE A 43 10.41 0.74 4.51
CA PHE A 43 10.62 1.00 3.09
C PHE A 43 9.33 0.83 2.29
N TYR A 44 9.36 1.38 1.08
CA TYR A 44 8.41 1.13 0.01
C TYR A 44 9.18 0.75 -1.26
N LEU A 45 8.85 -0.37 -1.87
CA LEU A 45 9.60 -0.95 -2.98
C LEU A 45 9.57 -0.09 -4.25
N GLY A 46 8.53 0.72 -4.42
CA GLY A 46 8.28 1.51 -5.61
C GLY A 46 7.21 0.87 -6.50
N ASN A 47 6.25 1.68 -6.95
CA ASN A 47 5.13 1.25 -7.77
C ASN A 47 5.58 0.60 -9.07
N GLU A 48 6.66 1.09 -9.69
CA GLU A 48 7.17 0.52 -10.93
C GLU A 48 7.73 -0.88 -10.72
N ASN A 49 8.38 -1.12 -9.57
CA ASN A 49 8.89 -2.44 -9.21
C ASN A 49 7.74 -3.40 -8.87
N ILE A 50 6.70 -2.93 -8.18
CA ILE A 50 5.52 -3.73 -7.85
C ILE A 50 4.73 -4.09 -9.12
N PHE A 51 4.56 -3.14 -10.05
CA PHE A 51 3.97 -3.39 -11.36
C PHE A 51 4.75 -4.47 -12.13
N LYS A 52 6.07 -4.31 -12.26
CA LYS A 52 6.92 -5.31 -12.95
C LYS A 52 6.77 -6.69 -12.34
N LEU A 53 6.80 -6.83 -11.02
CA LEU A 53 6.60 -8.09 -10.33
C LEU A 53 5.22 -8.70 -10.66
N THR A 54 4.15 -7.95 -10.38
CA THR A 54 2.77 -8.44 -10.51
C THR A 54 2.30 -8.60 -11.97
N SER A 55 3.04 -8.07 -12.94
CA SER A 55 2.81 -8.27 -14.37
C SER A 55 3.26 -9.64 -14.89
N THR A 56 4.21 -10.28 -14.21
CA THR A 56 4.85 -11.54 -14.68
C THR A 56 4.19 -12.81 -14.17
N GLY A 57 3.20 -12.70 -13.28
CA GLY A 57 2.58 -13.86 -12.66
C GLY A 57 1.31 -13.54 -11.90
N GLN A 58 0.81 -14.55 -11.20
CA GLN A 58 -0.30 -14.41 -10.27
C GLN A 58 0.26 -14.32 -8.86
N TYR A 59 -0.13 -13.28 -8.14
CA TYR A 59 0.32 -13.01 -6.79
C TYR A 59 -0.90 -12.75 -5.91
N ASP A 60 -0.84 -13.23 -4.68
CA ASP A 60 -1.76 -12.83 -3.63
C ASP A 60 -1.10 -11.73 -2.78
N LEU A 61 -1.91 -10.85 -2.22
CA LEU A 61 -1.47 -9.83 -1.28
C LEU A 61 -1.78 -10.30 0.14
N ARG A 62 -0.80 -10.18 1.04
CA ARG A 62 -0.98 -10.32 2.48
C ARG A 62 -0.57 -9.03 3.17
N ILE A 63 -1.41 -8.55 4.09
CA ILE A 63 -1.16 -7.41 4.97
C ILE A 63 -1.19 -7.94 6.40
N ASP A 64 -0.07 -7.81 7.12
CA ASP A 64 0.02 -8.12 8.53
C ASP A 64 0.01 -6.82 9.35
N LEU A 65 -0.81 -6.79 10.40
CA LEU A 65 -1.01 -5.64 11.28
C LEU A 65 -0.79 -6.07 12.74
N GLU A 66 -0.24 -5.16 13.55
CA GLU A 66 -0.09 -5.38 14.99
C GLU A 66 -0.60 -4.15 15.75
N VAL A 67 -1.59 -4.36 16.62
CA VAL A 67 -2.20 -3.32 17.46
C VAL A 67 -2.25 -3.83 18.90
N ASN A 68 -1.66 -3.11 19.84
CA ASN A 68 -1.59 -3.52 21.25
C ASN A 68 -1.09 -4.96 21.42
N ASN A 69 -0.01 -5.33 20.73
CA ASN A 69 0.58 -6.68 20.67
C ASN A 69 -0.35 -7.78 20.11
N THR A 70 -1.51 -7.42 19.58
CA THR A 70 -2.44 -8.35 18.93
C THR A 70 -2.23 -8.29 17.42
N LYS A 71 -2.05 -9.46 16.80
CA LYS A 71 -1.75 -9.60 15.39
C LYS A 71 -3.00 -9.90 14.58
N TYR A 72 -3.15 -9.17 13.47
CA TYR A 72 -4.22 -9.35 12.51
C TYR A 72 -3.63 -9.49 11.11
N PHE A 73 -4.39 -10.08 10.20
CA PHE A 73 -4.04 -10.11 8.80
C PHE A 73 -5.25 -9.96 7.89
N ALA A 74 -4.97 -9.42 6.70
CA ALA A 74 -5.86 -9.42 5.55
C ALA A 74 -5.12 -10.02 4.36
N GLN A 75 -5.78 -10.90 3.62
CA GLN A 75 -5.28 -11.50 2.40
C GLN A 75 -6.26 -11.23 1.26
N TYR A 76 -5.71 -10.95 0.08
CA TYR A 76 -6.48 -10.70 -1.14
C TYR A 76 -5.88 -11.51 -2.27
N LYS A 77 -6.72 -12.24 -3.01
CA LYS A 77 -6.29 -12.96 -4.21
C LYS A 77 -5.97 -11.98 -5.36
N ASP A 78 -5.25 -12.45 -6.37
CA ASP A 78 -5.12 -11.77 -7.67
C ASP A 78 -4.64 -10.31 -7.59
N PHE A 79 -3.69 -10.04 -6.69
CA PHE A 79 -3.10 -8.73 -6.50
C PHE A 79 -2.27 -8.31 -7.71
N LYS A 80 -2.63 -7.16 -8.29
CA LYS A 80 -1.85 -6.48 -9.32
C LYS A 80 -1.84 -4.97 -9.12
N VAL A 81 -0.72 -4.38 -9.48
CA VAL A 81 -0.60 -2.94 -9.71
C VAL A 81 -0.40 -2.76 -11.21
N LEU A 82 -1.20 -1.93 -11.85
CA LEU A 82 -1.09 -1.71 -13.29
C LEU A 82 0.03 -0.74 -13.66
N SER A 83 0.21 -0.47 -14.95
CA SER A 83 1.30 0.37 -15.47
C SER A 83 1.24 1.83 -14.97
N GLU A 84 2.35 2.57 -15.11
CA GLU A 84 2.37 4.03 -14.83
C GLU A 84 1.35 4.79 -15.69
N THR A 85 1.16 4.39 -16.95
CA THR A 85 0.15 4.97 -17.86
C THR A 85 -1.27 4.75 -17.37
N GLU A 86 -1.50 3.69 -16.60
CA GLU A 86 -2.75 3.41 -15.89
C GLU A 86 -2.72 3.88 -14.44
N LYS A 87 -1.78 4.78 -14.12
CA LYS A 87 -1.64 5.44 -12.83
C LYS A 87 -1.53 4.45 -11.67
N TYR A 88 -0.85 3.33 -11.91
CA TYR A 88 -0.64 2.27 -10.93
C TYR A 88 -1.94 1.74 -10.30
N LYS A 89 -3.03 1.65 -11.08
CA LYS A 89 -4.33 1.18 -10.60
C LYS A 89 -4.22 -0.12 -9.80
N LEU A 90 -4.90 -0.19 -8.65
CA LEU A 90 -5.00 -1.39 -7.84
C LEU A 90 -5.98 -2.39 -8.45
N LYS A 91 -5.59 -3.66 -8.50
CA LYS A 91 -6.46 -4.80 -8.76
C LYS A 91 -6.28 -5.81 -7.63
N ILE A 92 -7.38 -6.18 -7.00
CA ILE A 92 -7.45 -7.23 -5.99
C ILE A 92 -8.72 -8.06 -6.19
N GLY A 93 -8.63 -9.33 -5.82
CA GLY A 93 -9.69 -10.31 -5.81
C GLY A 93 -10.27 -10.51 -4.40
N THR A 94 -10.71 -11.73 -4.12
CA THR A 94 -11.45 -12.05 -2.90
C THR A 94 -10.62 -11.86 -1.63
N TYR A 95 -11.22 -11.23 -0.63
CA TYR A 95 -10.68 -11.06 0.72
C TYR A 95 -10.80 -12.33 1.57
N SER A 96 -9.82 -12.54 2.44
CA SER A 96 -9.89 -13.43 3.61
C SER A 96 -9.01 -12.88 4.75
N GLY A 97 -9.36 -13.13 6.00
CA GLY A 97 -8.54 -12.71 7.15
C GLY A 97 -9.37 -12.29 8.35
N ASN A 98 -8.68 -11.81 9.39
CA ASN A 98 -9.28 -11.38 10.65
C ASN A 98 -9.11 -9.88 10.94
N ALA A 99 -8.46 -9.11 10.06
CA ALA A 99 -8.29 -7.66 10.20
C ALA A 99 -9.51 -6.83 9.77
N GLY A 100 -10.47 -7.45 9.09
CA GLY A 100 -11.54 -6.74 8.38
C GLY A 100 -11.13 -6.33 6.96
N ASP A 101 -12.12 -6.15 6.09
CA ASP A 101 -11.90 -5.77 4.70
C ASP A 101 -11.99 -4.25 4.51
N SER A 102 -10.83 -3.60 4.58
CA SER A 102 -10.68 -2.17 4.36
C SER A 102 -9.93 -1.81 3.07
N LEU A 103 -9.49 -2.80 2.28
CA LEU A 103 -8.80 -2.55 1.01
C LEU A 103 -9.73 -2.72 -0.20
N SER A 104 -10.80 -3.51 -0.10
CA SER A 104 -11.73 -3.70 -1.23
C SER A 104 -12.38 -2.40 -1.71
N ASP A 105 -12.58 -1.40 -0.85
CA ASP A 105 -13.09 -0.08 -1.26
C ASP A 105 -12.11 0.67 -2.19
N HIS A 106 -10.83 0.32 -2.14
CA HIS A 106 -9.76 0.88 -2.95
C HIS A 106 -9.55 0.10 -4.27
N ASN A 107 -10.24 -1.03 -4.47
CA ASN A 107 -10.08 -1.83 -5.68
C ASN A 107 -10.49 -1.02 -6.91
N ASN A 108 -9.69 -1.12 -7.99
CA ASN A 108 -9.81 -0.35 -9.22
C ASN A 108 -9.54 1.16 -9.11
N MET A 109 -9.13 1.68 -7.95
CA MET A 109 -8.75 3.09 -7.82
C MET A 109 -7.33 3.35 -8.34
N TYR A 110 -7.08 4.58 -8.78
CA TYR A 110 -5.74 5.03 -9.19
C TYR A 110 -4.91 5.43 -7.97
N PHE A 111 -3.59 5.33 -8.09
CA PHE A 111 -2.70 5.80 -7.03
C PHE A 111 -2.62 7.34 -7.05
N SER A 112 -2.61 7.96 -5.88
CA SER A 112 -2.53 9.42 -5.70
C SER A 112 -1.46 9.79 -4.69
N THR A 113 -0.74 10.88 -4.98
CA THR A 113 0.25 11.55 -4.12
C THR A 113 -0.10 13.03 -4.01
N PHE A 114 0.54 13.76 -3.09
CA PHE A 114 0.26 15.19 -2.93
C PHE A 114 0.52 16.02 -4.20
N ASP A 115 1.45 15.58 -5.05
CA ASP A 115 1.84 16.23 -6.31
C ASP A 115 1.17 15.60 -7.55
N ARG A 116 0.35 14.55 -7.38
CA ARG A 116 -0.42 13.93 -8.46
C ARG A 116 -1.74 13.37 -7.93
N ASP A 117 -2.77 14.19 -8.09
CA ASP A 117 -4.15 13.83 -7.75
C ASP A 117 -4.79 12.98 -8.86
N ASN A 118 -5.14 11.74 -8.51
CA ASN A 118 -5.89 10.82 -9.34
C ASN A 118 -7.07 10.18 -8.59
N ASP A 119 -7.43 10.72 -7.43
CA ASP A 119 -8.51 10.15 -6.63
C ASP A 119 -9.88 10.50 -7.24
N VAL A 120 -10.96 10.05 -6.60
CA VAL A 120 -12.32 10.23 -7.12
C VAL A 120 -12.93 11.55 -6.63
N THR A 121 -12.37 12.16 -5.59
CA THR A 121 -12.94 13.36 -5.02
C THR A 121 -12.70 14.55 -5.95
N SER A 122 -13.57 15.55 -5.88
CA SER A 122 -13.54 16.72 -6.76
C SER A 122 -13.21 18.02 -6.04
N HIS A 123 -12.99 17.95 -4.72
CA HIS A 123 -12.93 19.12 -3.85
C HIS A 123 -11.53 19.41 -3.30
N TYR A 124 -10.71 18.38 -3.08
CA TYR A 124 -9.38 18.49 -2.50
C TYR A 124 -8.58 17.22 -2.83
N ASN A 125 -7.25 17.25 -2.72
CA ASN A 125 -6.43 16.05 -2.91
C ASN A 125 -6.39 15.23 -1.60
N CYS A 126 -6.89 13.98 -1.62
CA CYS A 126 -6.88 13.11 -0.44
C CYS A 126 -5.46 12.87 0.10
N ALA A 127 -4.46 12.78 -0.77
CA ALA A 127 -3.07 12.55 -0.38
C ALA A 127 -2.50 13.73 0.41
N GLU A 128 -2.84 14.95 0.01
CA GLU A 128 -2.45 16.19 0.71
C GLU A 128 -3.15 16.26 2.07
N TYR A 129 -4.48 16.09 2.10
CA TYR A 129 -5.28 16.25 3.31
C TYR A 129 -4.93 15.22 4.40
N TYR A 130 -4.67 13.97 3.99
CA TYR A 130 -4.39 12.88 4.92
C TYR A 130 -2.91 12.50 5.03
N SER A 131 -2.03 13.32 4.46
CA SER A 131 -0.57 13.19 4.56
C SER A 131 -0.07 11.77 4.28
N GLY A 132 -0.40 11.25 3.09
CA GLY A 132 -0.01 9.91 2.65
C GLY A 132 -0.04 9.79 1.13
N ALA A 133 0.09 8.56 0.64
CA ALA A 133 -0.15 8.24 -0.75
C ALA A 133 -0.77 6.85 -0.86
N TRP A 134 -1.85 6.74 -1.62
CA TRP A 134 -2.64 5.52 -1.66
C TRP A 134 -3.52 5.47 -2.91
N TRP A 135 -4.19 4.33 -3.08
CA TRP A 135 -5.28 4.19 -4.04
C TRP A 135 -6.56 4.86 -3.52
N TYR A 136 -6.51 6.16 -3.27
CA TYR A 136 -7.60 6.91 -2.67
C TYR A 136 -8.86 6.91 -3.55
N LYS A 137 -10.02 6.88 -2.90
CA LYS A 137 -11.33 7.06 -3.50
C LYS A 137 -11.87 8.44 -3.10
N ASP A 138 -12.64 8.51 -2.01
CA ASP A 138 -13.11 9.75 -1.40
C ASP A 138 -13.32 9.56 0.12
N CYS A 139 -12.26 9.42 0.94
CA CYS A 139 -10.85 9.29 0.58
C CYS A 139 -10.34 7.87 0.81
N TYR A 140 -10.54 7.28 2.00
CA TYR A 140 -10.07 5.94 2.28
C TYR A 140 -10.87 5.17 3.33
N ARG A 141 -10.74 3.84 3.27
CA ARG A 141 -11.02 2.90 4.37
C ARG A 141 -9.74 2.36 5.02
N SER A 142 -8.61 2.47 4.34
CA SER A 142 -7.27 2.15 4.86
C SER A 142 -6.23 3.17 4.39
N ASN A 143 -5.25 3.50 5.23
CA ASN A 143 -4.18 4.45 4.90
C ASN A 143 -2.82 3.98 5.45
N LEU A 144 -2.34 2.82 4.98
CA LEU A 144 -1.12 2.17 5.50
C LEU A 144 0.17 2.96 5.21
N ASN A 145 0.10 3.91 4.29
CA ASN A 145 1.17 4.84 3.94
C ASN A 145 0.99 6.24 4.57
N GLY A 146 -0.01 6.41 5.45
CA GLY A 146 -0.19 7.65 6.18
C GLY A 146 0.91 7.90 7.22
N ARG A 147 0.77 9.03 7.92
CA ARG A 147 1.63 9.40 9.05
C ARG A 147 1.64 8.30 10.12
N TRP A 148 2.83 7.86 10.50
CA TRP A 148 3.01 6.83 11.52
C TRP A 148 2.42 7.25 12.87
N GLY A 149 1.73 6.32 13.54
CA GLY A 149 1.11 6.58 14.85
C GLY A 149 -0.11 7.51 14.81
N SER A 150 -0.63 7.88 13.62
CA SER A 150 -1.90 8.61 13.55
C SER A 150 -3.04 7.73 14.04
N THR A 151 -3.86 8.26 14.95
CA THR A 151 -5.04 7.59 15.50
C THR A 151 -6.33 7.94 14.76
N SER A 152 -6.24 8.65 13.62
CA SER A 152 -7.39 8.98 12.78
C SER A 152 -7.89 7.74 12.04
N SER A 153 -8.69 6.94 12.76
CA SER A 153 -9.58 5.89 12.24
C SER A 153 -11.00 6.40 12.19
#